data_AF-A0A2N1NT05-F1
#
_entry.id   AF-A0A2N1NT05-F1
#
_cell.length_a   1.000
_cell.length_b   1.000
_cell.length_c   1.000
_cell.angle_alpha   90.00
_cell.angle_beta   90.00
_cell.angle_gamma   90.00
#
_symmetry.space_group_name_H-M   'P 1'
#
loop_
_entity.id
_entity.type
_entity.pdbx_description
1 polymer ?
#
loop_
_entity_poly.entity_id
_entity_poly.type
_entity_poly.pdbx_seq_one_letter_code
_entity_poly.pdbx_strand_id
1 'polypeptide(L)'
;MLYNITTGSRNQLVFVGSSEHIPNSLWKIEFGDELATYANNSIKLQHVKSERLIGICYYYNDNGNWICDYSKSPSTDHTEVSCCDKNISYRILDWKFNHSKLDNHQGYLKSNDVINLSIKKSYVVNYGNIIQNGRQVEFLRSHDIQFTIGNDTFKEVVCHNERLGGNDEWCIELIHEAKIF
;
A
#
# COMPACT_ATOMS: atom_id res chain seq x y z
N MET A 1 -2.50 2.21 18.41
CA MET A 1 -3.76 2.94 18.12
C MET A 1 -3.91 3.01 16.60
N LEU A 2 -5.11 3.19 16.05
CA LEU A 2 -5.32 3.37 14.61
C LEU A 2 -5.65 4.85 14.36
N TYR A 3 -5.04 5.46 13.35
CA TYR A 3 -5.25 6.85 12.97
C TYR A 3 -5.89 6.92 11.59
N ASN A 4 -6.60 8.01 11.30
CA ASN A 4 -7.08 8.32 9.95
C ASN A 4 -6.34 9.56 9.44
N ILE A 5 -6.10 9.59 8.13
CA ILE A 5 -5.53 10.76 7.45
C ILE A 5 -6.54 11.91 7.52
N THR A 6 -6.08 13.15 7.67
CA THR A 6 -6.95 14.34 7.76
C THR A 6 -7.23 14.97 6.40
N THR A 7 -6.33 14.76 5.43
CA THR A 7 -6.40 15.18 4.03
C THR A 7 -6.62 13.96 3.11
N GLY A 8 -6.73 14.20 1.80
CA GLY A 8 -6.84 13.11 0.82
C GLY A 8 -8.06 12.22 1.05
N SER A 9 -7.84 10.91 1.14
CA SER A 9 -8.94 9.94 1.22
C SER A 9 -9.66 9.89 2.57
N ARG A 10 -9.01 10.40 3.63
CA ARG A 10 -9.44 10.27 5.04
C ARG A 10 -9.60 8.83 5.54
N ASN A 11 -9.01 7.87 4.82
CA ASN A 11 -8.97 6.47 5.24
C ASN A 11 -7.98 6.27 6.40
N GLN A 12 -7.90 5.04 6.90
CA GLN A 12 -6.94 4.67 7.94
C GLN A 12 -5.51 4.84 7.44
N LEU A 13 -4.71 5.56 8.23
CA LEU A 13 -3.32 5.87 7.97
C LEU A 13 -2.44 4.60 7.99
N VAL A 14 -1.49 4.56 7.05
CA VAL A 14 -0.36 3.63 7.05
C VAL A 14 0.92 4.44 7.27
N PHE A 15 1.79 3.97 8.16
CA PHE A 15 3.06 4.62 8.48
C PHE A 15 4.10 3.58 8.89
N VAL A 16 5.38 3.95 8.84
CA VAL A 16 6.47 3.10 9.34
C VAL A 16 6.56 3.22 10.87
N GLY A 17 6.35 2.10 11.57
CA GLY A 17 6.49 1.99 13.02
C GLY A 17 7.92 1.66 13.47
N SER A 18 8.07 1.37 14.77
CA SER A 18 9.32 0.81 15.31
C SER A 18 9.57 -0.60 14.77
N SER A 19 10.82 -1.08 14.90
CA SER A 19 11.20 -2.45 14.54
C SER A 19 10.67 -3.53 15.50
N GLU A 20 9.81 -3.14 16.44
CA GLU A 20 9.22 -4.09 17.39
C GLU A 20 8.11 -4.89 16.71
N HIS A 21 8.10 -6.20 16.94
CA HIS A 21 7.04 -7.09 16.49
C HIS A 21 5.76 -6.86 17.31
N ILE A 22 5.05 -5.77 17.01
CA ILE A 22 3.78 -5.44 17.63
C ILE A 22 2.60 -5.94 16.78
N PRO A 23 1.42 -6.18 17.37
CA PRO A 23 0.26 -6.65 16.62
C PRO A 23 -0.19 -5.74 15.45
N ASN A 24 0.12 -4.43 15.49
CA ASN A 24 -0.21 -3.51 14.40
C ASN A 24 0.78 -3.59 13.21
N SER A 25 1.86 -4.37 13.33
CA SER A 25 2.83 -4.58 12.24
C SER A 25 2.52 -5.85 11.43
N LEU A 26 1.44 -6.56 11.78
CA LEU A 26 1.08 -7.83 11.15
C LEU A 26 0.14 -7.65 9.95
N TRP A 27 0.49 -8.31 8.85
CA TRP A 27 -0.26 -8.31 7.60
C TRP A 27 -0.47 -9.73 7.11
N LYS A 28 -1.68 -10.06 6.70
CA LYS A 28 -1.99 -11.31 5.98
C LYS A 28 -1.81 -11.07 4.49
N ILE A 29 -1.09 -11.97 3.83
CA ILE A 29 -0.96 -12.01 2.39
C ILE A 29 -2.11 -12.87 1.84
N GLU A 30 -3.06 -12.23 1.16
CA GLU A 30 -4.18 -12.90 0.50
C GLU A 30 -3.87 -13.07 -1.00
N PHE A 31 -3.98 -14.31 -1.50
CA PHE A 31 -3.76 -14.67 -2.90
C PHE A 31 -4.65 -15.87 -3.28
N GLY A 32 -4.88 -16.08 -4.57
CA GLY A 32 -5.83 -17.09 -5.06
C GLY A 32 -5.28 -18.51 -5.25
N ASP A 33 -3.96 -18.65 -5.32
CA ASP A 33 -3.29 -19.92 -5.58
C ASP A 33 -2.89 -20.64 -4.27
N GLU A 34 -2.38 -21.87 -4.36
CA GLU A 34 -1.88 -22.62 -3.21
C GLU A 34 -0.59 -22.01 -2.62
N LEU A 35 0.28 -21.46 -3.49
CA LEU A 35 1.55 -20.87 -3.12
C LEU A 35 1.67 -19.43 -3.65
N ALA A 36 2.20 -18.54 -2.81
CA ALA A 36 2.52 -17.18 -3.24
C ALA A 36 3.77 -17.20 -4.13
N THR A 37 3.62 -16.70 -5.35
CA THR A 37 4.73 -16.59 -6.31
C THR A 37 4.96 -15.14 -6.73
N TYR A 38 6.15 -14.84 -7.23
CA TYR A 38 6.46 -13.55 -7.86
C TYR A 38 5.71 -13.30 -9.19
N ALA A 39 5.09 -14.34 -9.76
CA ALA A 39 4.22 -14.21 -10.92
C ALA A 39 2.80 -13.73 -10.55
N ASN A 40 2.44 -13.76 -9.26
CA ASN A 40 1.11 -13.37 -8.79
C ASN A 40 0.96 -11.85 -8.87
N ASN A 41 0.02 -11.39 -9.70
CA ASN A 41 -0.25 -9.97 -9.92
C ASN A 41 -1.49 -9.45 -9.16
N SER A 42 -2.08 -10.28 -8.29
CA SER A 42 -3.29 -9.97 -7.51
C SER A 42 -3.09 -10.42 -6.07
N ILE A 43 -2.03 -9.92 -5.45
CA ILE A 43 -1.77 -10.11 -4.02
C ILE A 43 -2.45 -8.98 -3.26
N LYS A 44 -3.19 -9.30 -2.22
CA LYS A 44 -3.78 -8.33 -1.30
C LYS A 44 -3.09 -8.44 0.05
N LEU A 45 -2.95 -7.31 0.72
CA LEU A 45 -2.31 -7.23 2.03
C LEU A 45 -3.34 -6.74 3.04
N GLN A 46 -3.76 -7.61 3.95
CA GLN A 46 -4.76 -7.32 4.98
C GLN A 46 -4.09 -7.04 6.32
N HIS A 47 -4.27 -5.85 6.86
CA HIS A 47 -3.82 -5.51 8.19
C HIS A 47 -4.58 -6.36 9.22
N VAL A 48 -3.87 -7.12 10.06
CA VAL A 48 -4.47 -8.12 10.95
C VAL A 48 -5.44 -7.49 11.94
N LYS A 49 -5.07 -6.36 12.55
CA LYS A 49 -5.86 -5.77 13.65
C LYS A 49 -7.11 -5.03 13.19
N SER A 50 -7.05 -4.36 12.03
CA SER A 50 -8.21 -3.63 11.50
C SER A 50 -8.98 -4.39 10.45
N GLU A 51 -8.47 -5.54 10.01
CA GLU A 51 -9.03 -6.37 8.94
C GLU A 51 -9.16 -5.66 7.58
N ARG A 52 -8.53 -4.48 7.44
CA ARG A 52 -8.57 -3.63 6.25
C ARG A 52 -7.43 -3.96 5.29
N LEU A 53 -7.67 -3.70 4.02
CA LEU A 53 -6.68 -3.90 2.96
C LEU A 53 -5.91 -2.60 2.71
N ILE A 54 -4.60 -2.71 2.51
CA ILE A 54 -3.76 -1.59 2.05
C ILE A 54 -3.90 -1.42 0.53
N GLY A 55 -3.95 -0.18 0.09
CA GLY A 55 -4.00 0.16 -1.33
C GLY A 55 -4.00 1.65 -1.58
N ILE A 56 -4.45 2.01 -2.78
CA ILE A 56 -4.57 3.40 -3.22
C ILE A 56 -6.00 3.75 -3.60
N CYS A 57 -6.36 5.01 -3.41
CA CYS A 57 -7.68 5.56 -3.62
C CYS A 57 -7.70 6.50 -4.82
N TYR A 58 -8.68 6.35 -5.72
CA TYR A 58 -8.84 7.22 -6.91
C TYR A 58 -10.18 7.99 -6.96
N TYR A 59 -10.92 7.93 -5.86
CA TYR A 59 -12.15 8.70 -5.70
C TYR A 59 -12.33 9.03 -4.22
N TYR A 60 -12.32 10.31 -3.89
CA TYR A 60 -12.38 10.80 -2.52
C TYR A 60 -13.19 12.08 -2.40
N ASN A 61 -13.68 12.34 -1.19
CA ASN A 61 -14.40 13.56 -0.87
C ASN A 61 -13.42 14.57 -0.26
N ASP A 62 -13.28 15.71 -0.92
CA ASP A 62 -12.57 16.86 -0.39
C ASP A 62 -13.56 17.99 -0.09
N ASN A 63 -13.80 18.21 1.21
CA ASN A 63 -14.66 19.28 1.73
C ASN A 63 -16.05 19.36 1.05
N GLY A 64 -16.66 18.20 0.80
CA GLY A 64 -17.98 18.09 0.18
C GLY A 64 -17.95 17.87 -1.33
N ASN A 65 -16.81 18.08 -1.98
CA ASN A 65 -16.64 17.86 -3.42
C ASN A 65 -16.03 16.49 -3.69
N TRP A 66 -16.64 15.72 -4.59
CA TRP A 66 -16.10 14.44 -5.02
C TRP A 66 -15.05 14.64 -6.11
N ILE A 67 -13.82 14.24 -5.81
CA ILE A 67 -12.68 14.32 -6.71
C ILE A 67 -12.44 12.94 -7.34
N CYS A 68 -12.35 12.92 -8.66
CA CYS A 68 -12.06 11.73 -9.45
C CYS A 68 -10.58 11.73 -9.85
N ASP A 69 -9.72 11.53 -8.86
CA ASP A 69 -8.27 11.44 -9.02
C ASP A 69 -7.67 10.65 -7.87
N TYR A 70 -6.41 10.22 -8.02
CA TYR A 70 -5.67 9.58 -6.95
C TYR A 70 -5.47 10.53 -5.77
N SER A 71 -5.78 10.05 -4.57
CA SER A 71 -5.54 10.81 -3.34
C SER A 71 -4.05 11.08 -3.20
N LYS A 72 -3.72 12.31 -2.81
CA LYS A 72 -2.36 12.75 -2.56
C LYS A 72 -1.97 12.49 -1.11
N SER A 73 -0.74 12.05 -0.92
CA SER A 73 -0.12 11.86 0.38
C SER A 73 -0.03 13.17 1.17
N PRO A 74 0.02 13.12 2.52
CA PRO A 74 -0.01 14.31 3.36
C PRO A 74 1.10 15.34 3.10
N SER A 75 2.27 14.94 2.60
CA SER A 75 3.48 15.78 2.63
C SER A 75 4.19 15.94 1.28
N THR A 76 4.08 14.98 0.36
CA THR A 76 4.90 15.00 -0.88
C THR A 76 4.13 15.06 -2.18
N ASP A 77 2.80 15.16 -2.15
CA ASP A 77 1.93 15.06 -3.34
C ASP A 77 2.04 13.73 -4.11
N HIS A 78 2.86 12.78 -3.64
CA HIS A 78 2.88 11.39 -4.14
C HIS A 78 1.54 10.71 -3.85
N THR A 79 1.30 9.54 -4.43
CA THR A 79 0.04 8.82 -4.22
C THR A 79 -0.07 8.37 -2.77
N GLU A 80 -1.20 8.71 -2.15
CA GLU A 80 -1.55 8.30 -0.80
C GLU A 80 -1.76 6.79 -0.72
N VAL A 81 -1.11 6.17 0.27
CA VAL A 81 -1.33 4.77 0.63
C VAL A 81 -2.12 4.73 1.93
N SER A 82 -3.22 3.98 1.94
CA SER A 82 -4.09 3.88 3.11
C SER A 82 -4.74 2.50 3.24
N CYS A 83 -5.22 2.21 4.45
CA CYS A 83 -6.02 1.02 4.73
C CYS A 83 -7.50 1.33 4.57
N CYS A 84 -8.22 0.49 3.83
CA CYS A 84 -9.65 0.64 3.62
C CYS A 84 -10.41 -0.68 3.68
N ASP A 85 -11.73 -0.58 3.84
CA ASP A 85 -12.60 -1.75 3.90
C ASP A 85 -12.67 -2.45 2.53
N LYS A 86 -12.88 -3.78 2.56
CA LYS A 86 -12.83 -4.64 1.36
C LYS A 86 -13.88 -4.29 0.28
N ASN A 87 -14.97 -3.63 0.67
CA ASN A 87 -16.16 -3.44 -0.17
C ASN A 87 -16.27 -2.05 -0.83
N ILE A 88 -15.19 -1.26 -0.86
CA ILE A 88 -15.23 0.11 -1.39
C ILE A 88 -14.86 0.14 -2.87
N SER A 89 -15.75 0.66 -3.71
CA SER A 89 -15.74 0.60 -5.19
C SER A 89 -14.78 1.57 -5.90
N TYR A 90 -13.80 2.16 -5.22
CA TYR A 90 -12.92 3.19 -5.81
C TYR A 90 -11.47 3.08 -5.33
N ARG A 91 -11.00 1.84 -5.24
CA ARG A 91 -9.72 1.48 -4.65
C ARG A 91 -9.00 0.50 -5.57
N ILE A 92 -7.67 0.53 -5.52
CA ILE A 92 -6.82 -0.48 -6.12
C ILE A 92 -6.11 -1.17 -4.97
N LEU A 93 -6.32 -2.47 -4.86
CA LEU A 93 -5.88 -3.31 -3.74
C LEU A 93 -4.95 -4.43 -4.20
N ASP A 94 -4.83 -4.62 -5.52
CA ASP A 94 -3.99 -5.65 -6.12
C ASP A 94 -2.56 -5.15 -6.22
N TRP A 95 -1.71 -5.73 -5.38
CA TRP A 95 -0.28 -5.54 -5.38
C TRP A 95 0.41 -6.64 -6.18
N LYS A 96 1.56 -6.29 -6.73
CA LYS A 96 2.52 -7.22 -7.32
C LYS A 96 3.80 -7.19 -6.50
N PHE A 97 4.30 -8.37 -6.15
CA PHE A 97 5.58 -8.52 -5.48
C PHE A 97 6.66 -8.67 -6.55
N ASN A 98 7.66 -7.81 -6.53
CA ASN A 98 8.78 -7.84 -7.47
C ASN A 98 10.05 -8.14 -6.68
N HIS A 99 10.86 -9.08 -7.15
CA HIS A 99 12.12 -9.39 -6.50
C HIS A 99 13.13 -8.25 -6.74
N SER A 100 13.58 -7.58 -5.68
CA SER A 100 14.35 -6.32 -5.78
C SER A 100 15.61 -6.38 -6.65
N LYS A 101 16.30 -7.53 -6.64
CA LYS A 101 17.60 -7.72 -7.30
C LYS A 101 17.55 -8.45 -8.64
N LEU A 102 16.42 -9.07 -8.99
CA LEU A 102 16.32 -9.98 -10.14
C LEU A 102 15.01 -9.74 -10.86
N ASP A 103 15.09 -9.06 -12.01
CA ASP A 103 13.96 -8.97 -12.92
C ASP A 103 13.50 -10.39 -13.34
N ASN A 104 12.19 -10.63 -13.28
CA ASN A 104 11.56 -11.89 -13.68
C ASN A 104 11.98 -13.13 -12.87
N HIS A 105 12.31 -12.98 -11.58
CA HIS A 105 12.45 -14.14 -10.70
C HIS A 105 11.14 -14.95 -10.65
N GLN A 106 11.18 -16.23 -11.05
CA GLN A 106 10.00 -17.12 -11.13
C GLN A 106 9.89 -18.08 -9.93
N GLY A 107 10.26 -17.61 -8.74
CA GLY A 107 10.25 -18.40 -7.51
C GLY A 107 8.99 -18.25 -6.66
N TYR A 108 8.99 -18.99 -5.56
CA TYR A 108 8.07 -18.79 -4.44
C TYR A 108 8.56 -17.68 -3.53
N LEU A 109 7.60 -17.00 -2.90
CA LEU A 109 7.89 -16.05 -1.84
C LEU A 109 8.44 -16.77 -0.60
N LYS A 110 9.52 -16.23 -0.01
CA LYS A 110 10.14 -16.78 1.20
C LYS A 110 10.39 -15.68 2.23
N SER A 111 10.55 -16.10 3.49
CA SER A 111 11.02 -15.18 4.52
C SER A 111 12.44 -14.70 4.20
N ASN A 112 12.73 -13.46 4.55
CA ASN A 112 13.96 -12.71 4.26
C ASN A 112 14.15 -12.33 2.78
N ASP A 113 13.13 -12.54 1.94
CA ASP A 113 13.14 -11.97 0.60
C ASP A 113 13.05 -10.44 0.69
N VAL A 114 13.90 -9.78 -0.09
CA VAL A 114 13.88 -8.32 -0.28
C VAL A 114 13.13 -8.02 -1.57
N ILE A 115 12.00 -7.32 -1.45
CA ILE A 115 11.06 -7.11 -2.55
C ILE A 115 10.75 -5.62 -2.77
N ASN A 116 10.27 -5.29 -3.95
CA ASN A 116 9.52 -4.05 -4.18
C ASN A 116 8.05 -4.39 -4.36
N LEU A 117 7.19 -3.67 -3.65
CA LEU A 117 5.73 -3.79 -3.78
C LEU A 117 5.27 -2.79 -4.83
N SER A 118 4.66 -3.26 -5.91
CA SER A 118 4.13 -2.40 -6.96
C SER A 118 2.62 -2.49 -7.11
N ILE A 119 2.03 -1.39 -7.53
CA ILE A 119 0.59 -1.26 -7.76
C ILE A 119 0.37 -0.57 -9.10
N LYS A 120 -0.62 -1.05 -9.85
CA LYS A 120 -0.93 -0.51 -11.18
C LYS A 120 -2.15 0.38 -11.10
N LYS A 121 -1.96 1.68 -11.34
CA LYS A 121 -3.06 2.63 -11.49
C LYS A 121 -3.98 2.20 -12.64
N SER A 122 -5.29 2.30 -12.43
CA SER A 122 -6.32 2.15 -13.45
C SER A 122 -6.63 3.51 -14.09
N TYR A 123 -7.24 3.46 -15.28
CA TYR A 123 -7.83 4.66 -15.87
C TYR A 123 -8.98 5.14 -15.00
N VAL A 124 -8.94 6.43 -14.68
CA VAL A 124 -9.99 7.09 -13.92
C VAL A 124 -10.86 7.85 -14.91
N VAL A 125 -12.16 7.58 -14.92
CA VAL A 125 -13.13 8.23 -15.82
C VAL A 125 -14.04 9.12 -15.01
N ASN A 126 -14.12 10.39 -15.38
CA ASN A 126 -15.00 11.38 -14.77
C ASN A 126 -15.97 11.95 -15.81
N TYR A 127 -17.27 11.71 -15.65
CA TYR A 127 -18.32 12.17 -16.57
C TYR A 127 -18.01 11.93 -18.06
N GLY A 128 -17.41 10.78 -18.39
CA GLY A 128 -17.05 10.41 -19.76
C GLY A 128 -15.66 10.86 -20.23
N ASN A 129 -14.94 11.67 -19.45
CA ASN A 129 -13.56 12.04 -19.74
C ASN A 129 -12.59 11.10 -19.01
N ILE A 130 -11.62 10.54 -19.74
CA ILE A 130 -10.48 9.83 -19.15
C ILE A 130 -9.55 10.88 -18.55
N ILE A 131 -9.42 10.91 -17.23
CA ILE A 131 -8.45 11.76 -16.55
C ILE A 131 -7.08 11.12 -16.73
N GLN A 132 -6.14 11.89 -17.28
CA GLN A 132 -4.83 11.40 -17.66
C GLN A 132 -3.93 11.22 -16.43
N ASN A 133 -3.76 9.97 -16.05
CA ASN A 133 -2.56 9.36 -15.48
C ASN A 133 -2.72 7.88 -15.78
N GLY A 134 -2.19 7.43 -16.92
CA GLY A 134 -2.50 6.14 -17.54
C GLY A 134 -2.21 4.92 -16.64
N ARG A 135 -2.10 3.73 -17.24
CA ARG A 135 -1.87 2.46 -16.52
C ARG A 135 -0.45 2.36 -15.93
N GLN A 136 -0.07 3.34 -15.11
CA GLN A 136 1.23 3.54 -14.51
C GLN A 136 1.43 2.57 -13.35
N VAL A 137 2.62 2.00 -13.29
CA VAL A 137 3.05 1.21 -12.15
C VAL A 137 3.76 2.15 -11.18
N GLU A 138 3.32 2.12 -9.93
CA GLU A 138 3.96 2.82 -8.82
C GLU A 138 4.43 1.82 -7.79
N PHE A 139 5.40 2.22 -6.98
CA PHE A 139 6.05 1.38 -5.99
C PHE A 139 5.85 1.96 -4.60
N LEU A 140 5.65 1.08 -3.62
CA LEU A 140 5.54 1.45 -2.22
C LEU A 140 6.91 1.91 -1.69
N ARG A 141 6.93 3.11 -1.12
CA ARG A 141 8.13 3.74 -0.57
C ARG A 141 7.91 4.16 0.86
N SER A 142 8.93 3.96 1.67
CA SER A 142 9.11 4.68 2.94
C SER A 142 10.20 5.73 2.81
N HIS A 143 10.18 6.77 3.64
CA HIS A 143 11.18 7.82 3.60
C HIS A 143 11.22 8.59 4.92
N ASP A 144 12.23 9.45 5.09
CA ASP A 144 12.42 10.22 6.32
C ASP A 144 11.57 11.50 6.41
N ILE A 145 10.58 11.64 5.52
CA ILE A 145 9.61 12.73 5.61
C ILE A 145 8.55 12.35 6.64
N GLN A 146 8.22 13.32 7.49
CA GLN A 146 7.30 13.16 8.59
C GLN A 146 6.19 14.19 8.49
N PHE A 147 5.03 13.82 9.00
CA PHE A 147 3.89 14.72 9.19
C PHE A 147 3.24 14.45 10.54
N THR A 148 2.39 15.37 10.97
CA THR A 148 1.72 15.30 12.27
C THR A 148 0.22 15.13 12.13
N ILE A 149 -0.38 14.36 13.03
CA ILE A 149 -1.83 14.32 13.25
C ILE A 149 -2.06 14.55 14.74
N GLY A 150 -2.64 15.70 15.09
CA GLY A 150 -2.70 16.13 16.49
C GLY A 150 -1.30 16.33 17.05
N ASN A 151 -0.96 15.63 18.14
CA ASN A 151 0.36 15.70 18.78
C ASN A 151 1.32 14.59 18.33
N ASP A 152 0.84 13.65 17.51
CA ASP A 152 1.60 12.48 17.10
C ASP A 152 2.30 12.73 15.76
N THR A 153 3.53 12.24 15.61
CA THR A 153 4.36 12.38 14.41
C THR A 153 4.55 11.02 13.74
N PHE A 154 4.38 10.97 12.42
CA PHE A 154 4.40 9.74 11.64
C PHE A 154 5.39 9.85 10.49
N LYS A 155 6.10 8.76 10.19
CA LYS A 155 6.87 8.63 8.95
C LYS A 155 5.95 8.27 7.80
N GLU A 156 6.04 9.03 6.72
CA GLU A 156 5.18 8.89 5.57
C GLU A 156 5.48 7.62 4.75
N VAL A 157 4.42 7.02 4.23
CA VAL A 157 4.45 5.88 3.31
C VAL A 157 3.62 6.25 2.10
N VAL A 158 4.21 6.13 0.91
CA VAL A 158 3.60 6.61 -0.35
C VAL A 158 3.78 5.61 -1.49
N CYS A 159 3.05 5.83 -2.57
CA CYS A 159 3.34 5.24 -3.87
C CYS A 159 3.91 6.28 -4.84
N HIS A 160 4.97 5.92 -5.56
CA HIS A 160 5.65 6.79 -6.51
C HIS A 160 6.06 6.04 -7.80
N ASN A 161 6.34 6.79 -8.86
CA ASN A 161 6.79 6.29 -10.17
C ASN A 161 8.24 6.69 -10.51
N GLU A 162 8.96 7.26 -9.55
CA GLU A 162 10.34 7.69 -9.68
C GLU A 162 11.33 6.51 -9.72
N ARG A 163 12.62 6.80 -9.94
CA ARG A 163 13.69 5.80 -9.90
C ARG A 163 13.71 5.09 -8.55
N LEU A 164 13.82 3.75 -8.61
CA LEU A 164 13.92 2.91 -7.42
C LEU A 164 15.27 3.07 -6.70
N GLY A 165 15.22 3.01 -5.38
CA GLY A 165 16.36 2.98 -4.46
C GLY A 165 16.07 2.13 -3.21
N GLY A 166 16.98 2.14 -2.25
CA GLY A 166 16.87 1.28 -1.05
C GLY A 166 15.63 1.54 -0.19
N ASN A 167 15.07 2.76 -0.25
CA ASN A 167 13.84 3.14 0.45
C ASN A 167 12.56 2.47 -0.10
N ASP A 168 12.68 1.82 -1.26
CA ASP A 168 11.59 1.13 -1.96
C ASP A 168 11.65 -0.38 -1.71
N GLU A 169 12.70 -0.86 -1.04
CA GLU A 169 12.94 -2.27 -0.71
C GLU A 169 12.29 -2.62 0.63
N TRP A 170 11.56 -3.74 0.64
CA TRP A 170 10.85 -4.25 1.80
C TRP A 170 11.28 -5.69 2.08
N CYS A 171 11.59 -6.00 3.34
CA CYS A 171 11.90 -7.36 3.77
C CYS A 171 10.62 -8.08 4.20
N ILE A 172 10.41 -9.30 3.70
CA ILE A 172 9.29 -10.13 4.17
C ILE A 172 9.74 -10.98 5.35
N GLU A 173 9.10 -10.79 6.49
CA GLU A 173 9.30 -11.61 7.68
C GLU A 173 8.05 -12.45 7.92
N LEU A 174 8.11 -13.74 7.54
CA LEU A 174 7.00 -14.66 7.73
C LEU A 174 7.01 -15.18 9.16
N ILE A 175 5.94 -14.91 9.91
CA ILE A 175 5.70 -15.57 11.19
C ILE A 175 4.95 -16.87 10.94
N HIS A 176 5.48 -17.98 11.46
CA HIS A 176 4.68 -19.20 11.56
C HIS A 176 3.65 -19.01 12.67
N GLU A 177 2.40 -19.36 12.39
CA GLU A 177 1.42 -19.54 13.44
C GLU A 177 1.90 -20.72 14.29
N ALA A 178 2.55 -20.44 15.42
CA ALA A 178 2.78 -21.44 16.42
C ALA A 178 1.39 -21.90 16.84
N LYS A 179 1.04 -23.17 16.54
CA LYS A 179 -0.17 -23.77 17.09
C LYS A 179 -0.05 -23.69 18.60
N ILE A 180 -0.70 -22.69 19.19
CA ILE A 180 -0.97 -22.68 20.63
C ILE A 180 -2.04 -23.76 20.80
N PHE A 181 -1.59 -25.00 20.96
CA PHE A 181 -2.41 -26.12 21.38
C PHE A 181 -2.65 -26.03 22.89
#